data_AF-A0A0C9QPI8-F1
#
_entry.id   AF-A0A0C9QPI8-F1
#
_cell.length_a   1.000
_cell.length_b   1.000
_cell.length_c   1.000
_cell.angle_alpha   90.00
_cell.angle_beta   90.00
_cell.angle_gamma   90.00
#
_symmetry.space_group_name_H-M   'P 1'
#
loop_
_entity.id
_entity.type
_entity.pdbx_description
1 polymer ?
#
loop_
_entity_poly.entity_id
_entity_poly.type
_entity_poly.pdbx_seq_one_letter_code
_entity_poly.pdbx_strand_id
1 'polypeptide(L)'
;LLEDRGSPFCDNYRMFTGVRGGGEKCASLEDEVEDRVASLVTMMQSRKSRLIEAARQTRDARVRSLRDQVARCATHLQATTALLTFCIEALKETDSSAFLQIGGMLSVRAATAAGSWGAAEGVQEMARLPLLDLTLDDKPVRRAIDQLTFVQLKPPGAPVLLPEDCSAENNSVTVAWQPPPGHGMGCGQRGPAIEGYLLELDDGCGGEFREVYCGRETICTVDGLHFNSLYNARVRAFNSAGEGEYSELIGLQTAELAWFSWASGAPGIPQEVTISENAMSASCEGYEHRVVLSSVGFSRGVHYWELTIDRYHSDTDPAFGIARADVSRDKMLGKDDKGWSMYIDRQRSWFMHGGGHAQRTEGGVQQGSTVGVLLDLDTTHTLRFFVDGQPQGGIAFRDLYGVFYPAVSLNRGVTVTLHTAIDPPRHLLVLHDEYISDIVQS
;
A
#
# COMPACT_ATOMS: atom_id res chain seq x y z
N LEU A 1 75.22 32.66 49.55
CA LEU A 1 75.38 31.19 49.74
C LEU A 1 73.98 30.62 49.84
N LEU A 2 73.25 30.25 48.79
CA LEU A 2 73.56 29.86 47.41
C LEU A 2 72.47 30.45 46.48
N GLU A 3 72.89 30.81 45.28
CA GLU A 3 72.03 31.11 44.14
C GLU A 3 71.49 29.82 43.50
N ASP A 4 70.40 29.99 42.74
CA ASP A 4 70.27 29.57 41.32
C ASP A 4 69.25 28.48 40.94
N ARG A 5 68.34 28.91 40.03
CA ARG A 5 67.60 28.21 38.94
C ARG A 5 66.50 27.19 39.33
N GLY A 6 65.25 27.29 38.83
CA GLY A 6 64.70 28.14 37.77
C GLY A 6 63.17 28.08 37.66
N SER A 7 62.64 29.21 37.18
CA SER A 7 61.34 29.40 36.49
C SER A 7 61.39 28.68 35.11
N PRO A 8 60.28 28.34 34.39
CA PRO A 8 59.13 29.24 34.26
C PRO A 8 57.73 28.68 33.89
N PHE A 9 56.76 29.61 33.91
CA PHE A 9 55.44 29.58 33.25
C PHE A 9 54.38 28.60 33.78
N CYS A 10 53.37 29.17 34.44
CA CYS A 10 51.99 29.14 33.93
C CYS A 10 51.16 30.19 34.67
N ASP A 11 51.19 31.41 34.15
CA ASP A 11 50.14 32.40 34.37
C ASP A 11 48.85 31.95 33.66
N ASN A 12 47.74 32.24 34.34
CA ASN A 12 46.39 32.44 33.79
C ASN A 12 45.70 31.27 33.08
N TYR A 13 44.58 30.82 33.66
CA TYR A 13 43.26 31.00 33.03
C TYR A 13 42.15 30.79 34.07
N ARG A 14 41.35 31.85 34.27
CA ARG A 14 39.99 31.77 34.83
C ARG A 14 39.18 30.76 34.00
N MET A 15 38.97 29.56 34.51
CA MET A 15 37.89 28.65 34.07
C MET A 15 36.82 28.59 35.16
N PHE A 16 35.95 29.59 35.22
CA PHE A 16 34.73 29.52 36.04
C PHE A 16 33.59 30.32 35.39
N THR A 17 33.24 29.96 34.16
CA THR A 17 32.00 30.43 33.51
C THR A 17 31.20 29.32 32.82
N GLY A 18 31.73 28.09 32.70
CA GLY A 18 30.99 26.95 32.14
C GLY A 18 30.07 26.20 33.12
N VAL A 19 30.30 26.33 34.44
CA VAL A 19 29.55 25.55 35.46
C VAL A 19 28.15 26.12 35.70
N ARG A 20 27.95 27.44 35.50
CA ARG A 20 26.67 28.10 35.81
C ARG A 20 25.55 27.74 34.81
N GLY A 21 25.85 27.66 33.52
CA GLY A 21 24.87 27.27 32.49
C GLY A 21 24.61 25.75 32.38
N GLY A 22 25.49 24.91 32.92
CA GLY A 22 25.27 23.47 33.04
C GLY A 22 24.33 23.11 34.19
N GLY A 23 24.42 23.84 35.31
CA GLY A 23 23.54 23.65 36.46
C GLY A 23 22.07 23.94 36.17
N GLU A 24 21.78 25.01 35.40
CA GLU A 24 20.40 25.37 35.02
C GLU A 24 19.77 24.35 34.07
N LYS A 25 20.54 23.78 33.13
CA LYS A 25 20.07 22.70 32.24
C LYS A 25 19.88 21.37 32.96
N CYS A 26 20.70 21.07 33.98
CA CYS A 26 20.58 19.87 34.79
C CYS A 26 19.34 19.95 35.70
N ALA A 27 19.14 21.09 36.37
CA ALA A 27 17.95 21.32 37.20
C ALA A 27 16.65 21.21 36.38
N SER A 28 16.62 21.79 35.17
CA SER A 28 15.44 21.66 34.29
C SER A 28 15.17 20.24 33.81
N LEU A 29 16.21 19.40 33.65
CA LEU A 29 16.04 17.99 33.27
C LEU A 29 15.58 17.15 34.47
N GLU A 30 16.10 17.45 35.66
CA GLU A 30 15.69 16.84 36.93
C GLU A 30 14.20 17.09 37.17
N ASP A 31 13.75 18.34 37.06
CA ASP A 31 12.34 18.72 37.19
C ASP A 31 11.45 17.96 36.16
N GLU A 32 11.88 17.85 34.90
CA GLU A 32 11.14 17.10 33.87
C GLU A 32 11.05 15.60 34.20
N VAL A 33 12.12 14.99 34.71
CA VAL A 33 12.11 13.59 35.14
C VAL A 33 11.16 13.40 36.30
N GLU A 34 11.19 14.29 37.31
CA GLU A 34 10.29 14.24 38.45
C GLU A 34 8.82 14.33 38.01
N ASP A 35 8.47 15.29 37.16
CA ASP A 35 7.11 15.46 36.65
C ASP A 35 6.62 14.26 35.84
N ARG A 36 7.46 13.73 34.94
CA ARG A 36 7.10 12.56 34.12
C ARG A 36 6.92 11.31 34.98
N VAL A 37 7.82 11.07 35.93
CA VAL A 37 7.71 9.92 36.85
C VAL A 37 6.50 10.06 37.77
N ALA A 38 6.22 11.26 38.30
CA ALA A 38 5.03 11.52 39.10
C ALA A 38 3.74 11.19 38.32
N SER A 39 3.67 11.60 37.05
CA SER A 39 2.55 11.27 36.16
C SER A 39 2.40 9.75 35.94
N LEU A 40 3.51 9.02 35.71
CA LEU A 40 3.49 7.55 35.61
C LEU A 40 2.96 6.90 36.91
N VAL A 41 3.36 7.42 38.08
CA VAL A 41 2.89 6.95 39.38
C VAL A 41 1.38 7.16 39.52
N THR A 42 0.85 8.33 39.14
CA THR A 42 -0.60 8.59 39.16
C THR A 42 -1.37 7.62 38.25
N MET A 43 -0.85 7.33 37.06
CA MET A 43 -1.46 6.34 36.16
C MET A 43 -1.45 4.92 36.76
N MET A 44 -0.35 4.51 37.39
CA MET A 44 -0.26 3.22 38.09
C MET A 44 -1.23 3.13 39.27
N GLN A 45 -1.40 4.21 40.04
CA GLN A 45 -2.39 4.27 41.11
C GLN A 45 -3.82 4.13 40.57
N SER A 46 -4.14 4.79 39.46
CA SER A 46 -5.44 4.64 38.79
C SER A 46 -5.69 3.20 38.34
N ARG A 47 -4.68 2.55 37.73
CA ARG A 47 -4.79 1.15 37.29
C ARG A 47 -4.98 0.19 38.47
N LYS A 48 -4.26 0.39 39.57
CA LYS A 48 -4.44 -0.37 40.82
C LYS A 48 -5.89 -0.31 41.30
N SER A 49 -6.48 0.89 41.37
CA SER A 49 -7.88 1.06 41.79
C SER A 49 -8.86 0.30 40.90
N ARG A 50 -8.67 0.34 39.57
CA ARG A 50 -9.50 -0.41 38.61
C ARG A 50 -9.38 -1.93 38.78
N LEU A 51 -8.17 -2.46 39.00
CA LEU A 51 -7.95 -3.90 39.20
C LEU A 51 -8.61 -4.39 40.49
N ILE A 52 -8.50 -3.62 41.58
CA ILE A 52 -9.15 -3.94 42.85
C ILE A 52 -10.66 -3.93 42.69
N GLU A 53 -11.21 -2.93 42.00
CA GLU A 53 -12.64 -2.84 41.78
C GLU A 53 -13.17 -4.00 40.93
N ALA A 54 -12.47 -4.36 39.86
CA ALA A 54 -12.82 -5.54 39.06
C ALA A 54 -12.83 -6.83 39.91
N ALA A 55 -11.81 -7.05 40.74
CA ALA A 55 -11.77 -8.21 41.64
C ALA A 55 -12.93 -8.22 42.65
N ARG A 56 -13.29 -7.05 43.21
CA ARG A 56 -14.46 -6.91 44.10
C ARG A 56 -15.76 -7.23 43.38
N GLN A 57 -15.95 -6.70 42.17
CA GLN A 57 -17.14 -6.93 41.36
C GLN A 57 -17.30 -8.41 40.97
N THR A 58 -16.21 -9.08 40.59
CA THR A 58 -16.20 -10.53 40.29
C THR A 58 -16.62 -11.33 41.52
N ARG A 59 -16.03 -11.03 42.68
CA ARG A 59 -16.40 -11.67 43.95
C ARG A 59 -17.88 -11.43 44.28
N ASP A 60 -18.34 -10.19 44.19
CA ASP A 60 -19.70 -9.82 44.57
C ASP A 60 -20.74 -10.40 43.61
N ALA A 61 -20.42 -10.51 42.31
CA ALA A 61 -21.22 -11.24 41.34
C ALA A 61 -21.29 -12.73 41.68
N ARG A 62 -20.16 -13.36 42.05
CA ARG A 62 -20.11 -14.78 42.45
C ARG A 62 -20.91 -15.04 43.72
N VAL A 63 -20.77 -14.18 44.73
CA VAL A 63 -21.53 -14.25 45.99
C VAL A 63 -23.03 -14.09 45.73
N ARG A 64 -23.43 -13.13 44.88
CA ARG A 64 -24.84 -12.96 44.49
C ARG A 64 -25.37 -14.20 43.79
N SER A 65 -24.65 -14.73 42.81
CA SER A 65 -25.04 -15.97 42.11
C SER A 65 -25.25 -17.11 43.11
N LEU A 66 -24.30 -17.35 44.02
CA LEU A 66 -24.42 -18.40 45.05
C LEU A 66 -25.65 -18.18 45.96
N ARG A 67 -25.91 -16.94 46.40
CA ARG A 67 -27.11 -16.61 47.20
C ARG A 67 -28.39 -16.91 46.46
N ASP A 68 -28.48 -16.55 45.17
CA ASP A 68 -29.65 -16.82 44.34
C ASP A 68 -29.87 -18.32 44.15
N GLN A 69 -28.80 -19.12 44.04
CA GLN A 69 -28.93 -20.58 43.98
C GLN A 69 -29.46 -21.15 45.30
N VAL A 70 -28.92 -20.70 46.44
CA VAL A 70 -29.38 -21.11 47.77
C VAL A 70 -30.86 -20.79 47.95
N ALA A 71 -31.29 -19.59 47.54
CA ALA A 71 -32.70 -19.19 47.59
C ALA A 71 -33.59 -20.10 46.71
N ARG A 72 -33.14 -20.45 45.48
CA ARG A 72 -33.87 -21.38 44.62
C ARG A 72 -34.00 -22.78 45.22
N CYS A 73 -32.92 -23.31 45.78
CA CYS A 73 -32.92 -24.61 46.47
C CYS A 73 -33.87 -24.58 47.69
N ALA A 74 -33.88 -23.50 48.46
CA ALA A 74 -34.78 -23.35 49.61
C ALA A 74 -36.26 -23.34 49.19
N THR A 75 -36.62 -22.58 48.15
CA THR A 75 -37.99 -22.55 47.61
C THR A 75 -38.41 -23.90 47.04
N HIS A 76 -37.50 -24.57 46.31
CA HIS A 76 -37.76 -25.90 45.77
C HIS A 76 -37.96 -26.94 46.89
N LEU A 77 -37.13 -26.87 47.94
CA LEU A 77 -37.28 -27.69 49.14
C LEU A 77 -38.67 -27.49 49.76
N GLN A 78 -39.05 -26.25 50.02
CA GLN A 78 -40.35 -25.92 50.61
C GLN A 78 -41.53 -26.45 49.77
N ALA A 79 -41.48 -26.31 48.45
CA ALA A 79 -42.53 -26.80 47.55
C ALA A 79 -42.64 -28.34 47.56
N THR A 80 -41.50 -29.04 47.52
CA THR A 80 -41.48 -30.50 47.60
C THR A 80 -41.92 -31.02 48.97
N THR A 81 -41.52 -30.35 50.06
CA THR A 81 -42.01 -30.67 51.42
C THR A 81 -43.51 -30.50 51.53
N ALA A 82 -44.08 -29.40 51.01
CA ALA A 82 -45.52 -29.19 51.02
C ALA A 82 -46.27 -30.26 50.21
N LEU A 83 -45.74 -30.67 49.05
CA LEU A 83 -46.30 -31.77 48.26
C LEU A 83 -46.24 -33.10 49.02
N LEU A 84 -45.12 -33.40 49.69
CA LEU A 84 -44.99 -34.58 50.52
C LEU A 84 -46.02 -34.59 51.65
N THR A 85 -46.20 -33.48 52.36
CA THR A 85 -47.23 -33.34 53.38
C THR A 85 -48.63 -33.57 52.81
N PHE A 86 -48.93 -33.01 51.63
CA PHE A 86 -50.22 -33.23 50.96
C PHE A 86 -50.43 -34.70 50.58
N CYS A 87 -49.41 -35.38 50.06
CA CYS A 87 -49.46 -36.82 49.78
C CYS A 87 -49.71 -37.64 51.06
N ILE A 88 -49.06 -37.28 52.18
CA ILE A 88 -49.26 -37.93 53.48
C ILE A 88 -50.70 -37.76 53.97
N GLU A 89 -51.28 -36.57 53.85
CA GLU A 89 -52.69 -36.35 54.21
C GLU A 89 -53.66 -37.08 53.28
N ALA A 90 -53.40 -37.08 51.97
CA ALA A 90 -54.22 -37.81 51.00
C ALA A 90 -54.24 -39.33 51.25
N LEU A 91 -53.16 -39.90 51.78
CA LEU A 91 -53.09 -41.32 52.18
C LEU A 91 -54.01 -41.67 53.36
N LYS A 92 -54.50 -40.67 54.12
CA LYS A 92 -55.46 -40.88 55.21
C LYS A 92 -56.91 -40.93 54.74
N GLU A 93 -57.17 -40.70 53.44
CA GLU A 93 -58.52 -40.71 52.88
C GLU A 93 -59.13 -42.12 52.96
N THR A 94 -60.34 -42.20 53.52
CA THR A 94 -61.01 -43.49 53.79
C THR A 94 -61.93 -43.94 52.66
N ASP A 95 -62.36 -43.02 51.78
CA ASP A 95 -63.13 -43.38 50.59
C ASP A 95 -62.22 -43.77 49.41
N SER A 96 -62.29 -45.04 49.02
CA SER A 96 -61.55 -45.59 47.88
C SER A 96 -61.80 -44.84 46.57
N SER A 97 -63.01 -44.31 46.36
CA SER A 97 -63.36 -43.61 45.11
C SER A 97 -62.75 -42.21 45.04
N ALA A 98 -62.83 -41.43 46.13
CA ALA A 98 -62.17 -40.13 46.28
C ALA A 98 -60.64 -40.24 46.21
N PHE A 99 -60.05 -41.27 46.83
CA PHE A 99 -58.61 -41.51 46.78
C PHE A 99 -58.11 -41.78 45.35
N LEU A 100 -58.80 -42.63 44.57
CA LEU A 100 -58.43 -42.94 43.19
C LEU A 100 -58.53 -41.71 42.26
N GLN A 101 -59.44 -40.77 42.52
CA GLN A 101 -59.56 -39.54 41.74
C GLN A 101 -58.32 -38.63 41.88
N ILE A 102 -57.68 -38.60 43.05
CA ILE A 102 -56.53 -37.72 43.33
C ILE A 102 -55.17 -38.44 43.22
N GLY A 103 -55.12 -39.75 43.47
CA GLY A 103 -53.88 -40.52 43.60
C GLY A 103 -53.01 -40.56 42.34
N GLY A 104 -53.64 -40.72 41.16
CA GLY A 104 -52.90 -40.73 39.87
C GLY A 104 -52.20 -39.40 39.59
N MET A 105 -52.89 -38.27 39.82
CA MET A 105 -52.33 -36.94 39.66
C MET A 105 -51.20 -36.67 40.67
N LEU A 106 -51.36 -37.11 41.93
CA LEU A 106 -50.33 -36.95 42.95
C LEU A 106 -49.08 -37.80 42.68
N SER A 107 -49.26 -39.02 42.19
CA SER A 107 -48.14 -39.89 41.79
C SER A 107 -47.30 -39.25 40.68
N VAL A 108 -47.95 -38.70 39.65
CA VAL A 108 -47.26 -37.96 38.58
C VAL A 108 -46.54 -36.73 39.13
N ARG A 109 -47.22 -35.90 39.96
CA ARG A 109 -46.61 -34.70 40.56
C ARG A 109 -45.41 -35.02 41.46
N ALA A 110 -45.50 -36.10 42.24
CA ALA A 110 -44.42 -36.55 43.12
C ALA A 110 -43.22 -37.06 42.30
N ALA A 111 -43.46 -37.86 41.24
CA ALA A 111 -42.41 -38.33 40.35
C ALA A 111 -41.71 -37.17 39.61
N THR A 112 -42.47 -36.18 39.13
CA THR A 112 -41.89 -34.97 38.51
C THR A 112 -41.07 -34.15 39.50
N ALA A 113 -41.56 -33.96 40.74
CA ALA A 113 -40.84 -33.24 41.79
C ALA A 113 -39.58 -33.98 42.27
N ALA A 114 -39.56 -35.30 42.23
CA ALA A 114 -38.35 -36.09 42.52
C ALA A 114 -37.30 -35.93 41.40
N GLY A 115 -37.72 -35.92 40.13
CA GLY A 115 -36.82 -35.72 38.99
C GLY A 115 -36.25 -34.30 38.85
N SER A 116 -36.91 -33.28 39.39
CA SER A 116 -36.46 -31.88 39.28
C SER A 116 -35.25 -31.53 40.15
N TRP A 117 -34.89 -32.36 41.13
CA TRP A 117 -33.68 -32.19 41.94
C TRP A 117 -32.38 -32.52 41.22
N GLY A 118 -32.42 -33.24 40.08
CA GLY A 118 -31.21 -33.56 39.30
C GLY A 118 -30.47 -32.32 38.80
N ALA A 119 -31.17 -31.19 38.60
CA ALA A 119 -30.56 -29.91 38.24
C ALA A 119 -29.80 -29.22 39.41
N ALA A 120 -29.91 -29.72 40.64
CA ALA A 120 -29.26 -29.15 41.82
C ALA A 120 -27.82 -29.67 42.04
N GLU A 121 -27.37 -30.69 41.31
CA GLU A 121 -26.01 -31.26 41.43
C GLU A 121 -24.91 -30.23 41.12
N GLY A 122 -25.14 -29.29 40.21
CA GLY A 122 -24.17 -28.24 39.85
C GLY A 122 -23.91 -27.18 40.95
N VAL A 123 -24.72 -27.14 42.01
CA VAL A 123 -24.54 -26.20 43.14
C VAL A 123 -23.33 -26.59 43.99
N GLN A 124 -23.06 -27.88 44.12
CA GLN A 124 -21.98 -28.40 44.97
C GLN A 124 -20.59 -28.18 44.34
N GLU A 125 -20.53 -28.16 43.01
CA GLU A 125 -19.30 -27.92 42.25
C GLU A 125 -18.94 -26.43 42.22
N MET A 126 -19.94 -25.54 42.09
CA MET A 126 -19.73 -24.09 42.15
C MET A 126 -19.33 -23.56 43.53
N ALA A 127 -19.76 -24.22 44.62
CA ALA A 127 -19.38 -23.90 45.99
C ALA A 127 -17.96 -24.36 46.37
N ARG A 128 -17.38 -25.30 45.62
CA ARG A 128 -16.03 -25.83 45.84
C ARG A 128 -14.93 -24.99 45.21
N LEU A 129 -15.26 -24.16 44.24
CA LEU A 129 -14.30 -23.28 43.56
C LEU A 129 -13.96 -22.06 44.43
N PRO A 130 -12.70 -21.60 44.40
CA PRO A 130 -12.31 -20.34 45.02
C PRO A 130 -13.20 -19.19 44.53
N LEU A 131 -13.52 -18.25 45.43
CA LEU A 131 -14.34 -17.06 45.10
C LEU A 131 -13.70 -16.17 44.02
N LEU A 132 -12.37 -16.23 43.89
CA LEU A 132 -11.55 -15.52 42.92
C LEU A 132 -10.38 -16.43 42.54
N ASP A 133 -10.22 -16.73 41.26
CA ASP A 133 -9.05 -17.38 40.69
C ASP A 133 -8.38 -16.42 39.69
N LEU A 134 -7.74 -15.38 40.25
CA LEU A 134 -7.08 -14.33 39.48
C LEU A 134 -5.64 -14.21 39.94
N THR A 135 -4.72 -14.20 38.97
CA THR A 135 -3.30 -13.93 39.19
C THR A 135 -2.92 -12.61 38.53
N LEU A 136 -2.15 -11.78 39.25
CA LEU A 136 -1.61 -10.54 38.70
C LEU A 136 -0.28 -10.85 38.00
N ASP A 137 -0.17 -10.52 36.71
CA ASP A 137 1.10 -10.56 35.98
C ASP A 137 1.73 -9.16 35.92
N ASP A 138 2.76 -8.94 36.72
CA ASP A 138 3.50 -7.68 36.82
C ASP A 138 4.76 -7.64 35.93
N LYS A 139 5.16 -8.77 35.33
CA LYS A 139 6.41 -8.90 34.58
C LYS A 139 6.56 -7.90 33.42
N PRO A 140 5.53 -7.63 32.59
CA PRO A 140 5.67 -6.66 31.49
C PRO A 140 5.94 -5.24 31.99
N VAL A 141 5.28 -4.84 33.08
CA VAL A 141 5.45 -3.50 33.67
C VAL A 141 6.83 -3.37 34.29
N ARG A 142 7.30 -4.42 34.98
CA ARG A 142 8.65 -4.47 35.54
C ARG A 142 9.72 -4.30 34.45
N ARG A 143 9.57 -5.03 33.33
CA ARG A 143 10.45 -4.89 32.16
C ARG A 143 10.44 -3.48 31.57
N ALA A 144 9.26 -2.85 31.47
CA ALA A 144 9.15 -1.48 30.98
C ALA A 144 9.85 -0.47 31.91
N ILE A 145 9.72 -0.65 33.23
CA ILE A 145 10.41 0.19 34.23
C ILE A 145 11.93 0.00 34.12
N ASP A 146 12.41 -1.24 34.04
CA ASP A 146 13.84 -1.55 33.89
C ASP A 146 14.43 -0.98 32.58
N GLN A 147 13.59 -0.73 31.56
CA GLN A 147 13.97 -0.16 30.27
C GLN A 147 13.82 1.37 30.18
N LEU A 148 13.30 2.04 31.22
CA LEU A 148 13.23 3.50 31.26
C LEU A 148 14.64 4.09 31.24
N THR A 149 14.95 4.85 30.19
CA THR A 149 16.26 5.47 29.99
C THR A 149 16.11 6.82 29.31
N PHE A 150 17.15 7.64 29.37
CA PHE A 150 17.22 8.87 28.59
C PHE A 150 17.38 8.52 27.12
N VAL A 151 16.49 9.02 26.28
CA VAL A 151 16.66 8.99 24.82
C VAL A 151 17.28 10.31 24.41
N GLN A 152 18.37 10.26 23.65
CA GLN A 152 18.95 11.48 23.12
C GLN A 152 17.97 12.09 22.11
N LEU A 153 17.42 13.27 22.43
CA LEU A 153 16.62 14.11 21.54
C LEU A 153 17.52 14.71 20.45
N LYS A 154 18.02 13.85 19.58
CA LYS A 154 18.71 14.22 18.36
C LYS A 154 18.02 13.56 17.18
N PRO A 155 17.98 14.22 16.02
CA PRO A 155 17.60 13.56 14.79
C PRO A 155 18.47 12.30 14.57
N PRO A 156 17.93 11.26 13.90
CA PRO A 156 18.73 10.09 13.55
C PRO A 156 19.88 10.45 12.61
N GLY A 157 20.89 9.58 12.53
CA GLY A 157 21.94 9.71 11.52
C GLY A 157 21.43 9.40 10.11
N ALA A 158 22.31 9.55 9.11
CA ALA A 158 22.01 9.18 7.74
C ALA A 158 21.82 7.65 7.61
N PRO A 159 20.73 7.17 6.99
CA PRO A 159 20.61 5.77 6.57
C PRO A 159 21.67 5.41 5.53
N VAL A 160 21.93 4.12 5.37
CA VAL A 160 22.90 3.62 4.38
C VAL A 160 22.14 2.93 3.27
N LEU A 161 22.30 3.40 2.03
CA LEU A 161 21.74 2.73 0.86
C LEU A 161 22.44 1.39 0.63
N LEU A 162 21.71 0.43 0.05
CA LEU A 162 22.20 -0.90 -0.28
C LEU A 162 22.22 -1.04 -1.82
N PRO A 163 23.31 -0.63 -2.51
CA PRO A 163 23.33 -0.62 -3.97
C PRO A 163 23.06 -1.98 -4.62
N GLU A 164 23.43 -3.06 -3.93
CA GLU A 164 23.22 -4.44 -4.35
C GLU A 164 21.75 -4.89 -4.31
N ASP A 165 20.94 -4.25 -3.48
CA ASP A 165 19.49 -4.49 -3.36
C ASP A 165 18.66 -3.42 -4.09
N CYS A 166 19.32 -2.42 -4.68
CA CYS A 166 18.68 -1.43 -5.53
C CYS A 166 18.65 -1.92 -6.98
N SER A 167 17.54 -1.67 -7.68
CA SER A 167 17.38 -2.06 -9.08
C SER A 167 16.60 -1.03 -9.86
N ALA A 168 16.78 -1.03 -11.17
CA ALA A 168 15.94 -0.31 -12.12
C ALA A 168 15.41 -1.31 -13.15
N GLU A 169 14.09 -1.38 -13.28
CA GLU A 169 13.40 -2.30 -14.18
C GLU A 169 12.34 -1.51 -14.96
N ASN A 170 12.43 -1.50 -16.30
CA ASN A 170 11.57 -0.66 -17.14
C ASN A 170 11.65 0.83 -16.75
N ASN A 171 10.51 1.40 -16.40
CA ASN A 171 10.30 2.71 -15.82
C ASN A 171 10.00 2.64 -14.30
N SER A 172 10.54 1.65 -13.62
CA SER A 172 10.45 1.50 -12.17
C SER A 172 11.83 1.42 -11.55
N VAL A 173 11.97 1.97 -10.35
CA VAL A 173 13.19 1.86 -9.55
C VAL A 173 12.86 1.34 -8.17
N THR A 174 13.65 0.39 -7.69
CA THR A 174 13.60 -0.11 -6.32
C THR A 174 14.82 0.40 -5.56
N VAL A 175 14.57 1.08 -4.45
CA VAL A 175 15.62 1.60 -3.56
C VAL A 175 15.52 0.88 -2.23
N ALA A 176 16.64 0.32 -1.77
CA ALA A 176 16.77 -0.36 -0.49
C ALA A 176 17.83 0.32 0.37
N TRP A 177 17.58 0.39 1.68
CA TRP A 177 18.47 0.98 2.65
C TRP A 177 18.46 0.23 3.97
N GLN A 178 19.38 0.58 4.86
CA GLN A 178 19.44 0.11 6.22
C GLN A 178 19.49 1.28 7.20
N PRO A 179 19.10 1.08 8.48
CA PRO A 179 19.22 2.10 9.51
C PRO A 179 20.67 2.63 9.63
N PRO A 180 20.85 3.84 10.19
CA PRO A 180 22.15 4.42 10.45
C PRO A 180 23.03 3.50 11.32
N PRO A 181 24.36 3.48 11.11
CA PRO A 181 25.28 2.70 11.94
C PRO A 181 25.12 3.00 13.43
N GLY A 182 25.05 1.97 14.28
CA GLY A 182 24.79 2.11 15.72
C GLY A 182 23.31 2.10 16.12
N HIS A 183 22.39 2.00 15.16
CA HIS A 183 20.97 1.74 15.40
C HIS A 183 20.71 0.22 15.48
N GLY A 184 21.10 -0.45 16.59
CA GLY A 184 20.95 -1.92 16.74
C GLY A 184 21.55 -2.51 18.03
N MET A 185 21.16 -3.75 18.41
CA MET A 185 21.30 -4.36 19.75
C MET A 185 22.72 -4.36 20.37
N GLY A 186 22.93 -3.44 21.32
CA GLY A 186 24.02 -3.49 22.30
C GLY A 186 23.57 -2.79 23.59
N CYS A 187 23.93 -3.35 24.76
CA CYS A 187 23.57 -2.80 26.06
C CYS A 187 24.35 -1.50 26.34
N GLY A 188 23.75 -0.34 26.07
CA GLY A 188 24.17 0.91 26.72
C GLY A 188 24.08 2.20 25.90
N GLN A 189 24.01 2.13 24.57
CA GLN A 189 23.88 3.31 23.70
C GLN A 189 23.00 2.95 22.49
N ARG A 190 21.68 2.89 22.69
CA ARG A 190 20.77 2.81 21.54
C ARG A 190 20.81 4.18 20.85
N GLY A 191 21.17 4.24 19.57
CA GLY A 191 21.09 5.47 18.79
C GLY A 191 19.68 6.09 18.84
N PRO A 192 19.51 7.35 18.38
CA PRO A 192 18.21 8.01 18.38
C PRO A 192 17.14 7.11 17.77
N ALA A 193 15.96 7.03 18.42
CA ALA A 193 14.85 6.24 17.91
C ALA A 193 14.51 6.71 16.48
N ILE A 194 14.15 5.78 15.60
CA ILE A 194 13.71 6.09 14.23
C ILE A 194 12.22 5.82 14.17
N GLU A 195 11.44 6.83 13.77
CA GLU A 195 9.99 6.73 13.60
C GLU A 195 9.62 6.38 12.16
N GLY A 196 10.47 6.77 11.19
CA GLY A 196 10.36 6.43 9.79
C GLY A 196 11.52 6.98 8.95
N TYR A 197 11.38 6.83 7.64
CA TYR A 197 12.28 7.25 6.59
C TYR A 197 11.52 8.06 5.53
N LEU A 198 12.25 8.97 4.91
CA LEU A 198 11.82 9.77 3.79
C LEU A 198 12.75 9.49 2.62
N LEU A 199 12.20 8.93 1.54
CA LEU A 199 12.90 8.71 0.29
C LEU A 199 12.53 9.82 -0.68
N GLU A 200 13.55 10.40 -1.30
CA GLU A 200 13.40 11.36 -2.37
C GLU A 200 14.08 10.86 -3.65
N LEU A 201 13.45 11.18 -4.78
CA LEU A 201 13.98 10.98 -6.13
C LEU A 201 13.97 12.32 -6.86
N ASP A 202 14.99 12.59 -7.67
CA ASP A 202 14.97 13.71 -8.60
C ASP A 202 14.03 13.46 -9.80
N ASP A 203 13.98 14.39 -10.74
CA ASP A 203 13.12 14.31 -11.92
C ASP A 203 13.70 13.48 -13.08
N GLY A 204 14.85 12.81 -12.87
CA GLY A 204 15.58 12.07 -13.90
C GLY A 204 16.41 12.95 -14.84
N CYS A 205 16.49 14.26 -14.58
CA CYS A 205 17.21 15.26 -15.38
C CYS A 205 18.10 16.16 -14.50
N GLY A 206 18.42 15.72 -13.28
CA GLY A 206 19.20 16.50 -12.32
C GLY A 206 18.47 17.71 -11.74
N GLY A 207 17.13 17.73 -11.80
CA GLY A 207 16.28 18.77 -11.23
C GLY A 207 16.03 18.59 -9.73
N GLU A 208 14.86 19.04 -9.27
CA GLU A 208 14.49 19.01 -7.86
C GLU A 208 14.13 17.61 -7.36
N PHE A 209 14.58 17.29 -6.14
CA PHE A 209 14.17 16.10 -5.40
C PHE A 209 12.71 16.24 -4.91
N ARG A 210 11.96 15.14 -5.03
CA ARG A 210 10.58 15.03 -4.52
C ARG A 210 10.45 13.82 -3.61
N GLU A 211 9.67 13.97 -2.55
CA GLU A 211 9.31 12.88 -1.67
C GLU A 211 8.44 11.86 -2.42
N VAL A 212 8.93 10.62 -2.47
CA VAL A 212 8.25 9.48 -3.11
C VAL A 212 7.78 8.45 -2.09
N TYR A 213 8.33 8.49 -0.87
CA TYR A 213 7.95 7.60 0.20
C TYR A 213 8.19 8.22 1.58
N CYS A 214 7.21 8.02 2.47
CA CYS A 214 7.28 8.34 3.89
C CYS A 214 6.71 7.16 4.69
N GLY A 215 7.54 6.49 5.49
CA GLY A 215 7.11 5.34 6.26
C GLY A 215 8.24 4.60 6.97
N ARG A 216 7.97 3.39 7.46
CA ARG A 216 8.91 2.60 8.28
C ARG A 216 9.69 1.53 7.52
N GLU A 217 9.23 1.20 6.33
CA GLU A 217 9.89 0.21 5.48
C GLU A 217 11.25 0.73 5.05
N THR A 218 12.14 -0.20 4.74
CA THR A 218 13.52 0.08 4.33
C THR A 218 13.77 -0.29 2.87
N ILE A 219 12.69 -0.51 2.13
CA ILE A 219 12.69 -0.78 0.69
C ILE A 219 11.44 -0.13 0.10
N CYS A 220 11.59 0.52 -1.05
CA CYS A 220 10.49 1.14 -1.77
C CYS A 220 10.70 1.02 -3.27
N THR A 221 9.65 0.63 -3.99
CA THR A 221 9.59 0.62 -5.45
C THR A 221 8.76 1.80 -5.93
N VAL A 222 9.30 2.54 -6.89
CA VAL A 222 8.69 3.75 -7.47
C VAL A 222 8.48 3.50 -8.97
N ASP A 223 7.21 3.35 -9.35
CA ASP A 223 6.77 3.09 -10.72
C ASP A 223 6.42 4.38 -11.49
N GLY A 224 6.32 4.27 -12.82
CA GLY A 224 5.80 5.34 -13.66
C GLY A 224 6.82 6.45 -13.96
N LEU A 225 8.11 6.13 -13.88
CA LEU A 225 9.20 7.04 -14.21
C LEU A 225 9.35 7.23 -15.72
N HIS A 226 10.18 8.19 -16.12
CA HIS A 226 10.53 8.35 -17.53
C HIS A 226 11.56 7.27 -17.93
N PHE A 227 11.42 6.77 -19.15
CA PHE A 227 12.41 5.90 -19.77
C PHE A 227 13.71 6.65 -20.06
N ASN A 228 14.79 5.88 -20.21
CA ASN A 228 16.12 6.37 -20.54
C ASN A 228 16.55 7.58 -19.69
N SER A 229 16.28 7.54 -18.39
CA SER A 229 16.51 8.65 -17.47
C SER A 229 17.32 8.17 -16.26
N LEU A 230 18.30 8.97 -15.86
CA LEU A 230 19.11 8.71 -14.67
C LEU A 230 18.48 9.40 -13.48
N TYR A 231 17.90 8.62 -12.58
CA TYR A 231 17.28 9.12 -11.35
C TYR A 231 18.25 9.05 -10.19
N ASN A 232 18.42 10.16 -9.48
CA ASN A 232 19.18 10.19 -8.23
C ASN A 232 18.23 10.01 -7.05
N ALA A 233 18.51 9.03 -6.20
CA ALA A 233 17.75 8.76 -4.98
C ALA A 233 18.56 9.09 -3.73
N ARG A 234 17.88 9.57 -2.69
CA ARG A 234 18.44 9.80 -1.35
C ARG A 234 17.42 9.54 -0.28
N VAL A 235 17.87 9.03 0.87
CA VAL A 235 16.99 8.69 1.99
C VAL A 235 17.47 9.35 3.28
N ARG A 236 16.55 9.82 4.11
CA ARG A 236 16.85 10.28 5.48
C ARG A 236 15.92 9.65 6.50
N ALA A 237 16.40 9.44 7.71
CA ALA A 237 15.58 8.97 8.83
C ALA A 237 15.04 10.15 9.63
N PHE A 238 13.87 9.99 10.25
CA PHE A 238 13.27 11.01 11.10
C PHE A 238 12.73 10.43 12.41
N ASN A 239 12.61 11.30 13.41
CA ASN A 239 11.95 11.03 14.68
C ASN A 239 11.32 12.30 15.26
N SER A 240 10.77 12.22 16.46
CA SER A 240 10.19 13.36 17.19
C SER A 240 11.15 14.52 17.47
N ALA A 241 12.48 14.31 17.40
CA ALA A 241 13.46 15.40 17.49
C ALA A 241 13.71 16.10 16.15
N GLY A 242 13.25 15.51 15.04
CA GLY A 242 13.33 16.06 13.69
C GLY A 242 13.94 15.11 12.68
N GLU A 243 14.41 15.71 11.59
CA GLU A 243 14.88 15.05 10.39
C GLU A 243 16.41 14.92 10.41
N GLY A 244 16.91 13.71 10.14
CA GLY A 244 18.33 13.42 10.04
C GLY A 244 18.94 13.89 8.72
N GLU A 245 20.25 13.68 8.59
CA GLU A 245 20.97 13.89 7.33
C GLU A 245 20.54 12.87 6.26
N TYR A 246 20.66 13.26 4.99
CA TYR A 246 20.45 12.35 3.87
C TYR A 246 21.62 11.38 3.73
N SER A 247 21.32 10.20 3.21
CA SER A 247 22.31 9.25 2.69
C SER A 247 23.13 9.87 1.56
N GLU A 248 24.21 9.18 1.17
CA GLU A 248 24.81 9.41 -0.14
C GLU A 248 23.78 9.19 -1.26
N LEU A 249 24.03 9.79 -2.42
CA LEU A 249 23.16 9.61 -3.58
C LEU A 249 23.42 8.26 -4.24
N ILE A 250 22.37 7.61 -4.72
CA ILE A 250 22.48 6.51 -5.68
C ILE A 250 21.82 6.91 -7.01
N GLY A 251 22.54 6.70 -8.11
CA GLY A 251 22.02 6.91 -9.46
C GLY A 251 21.47 5.61 -10.04
N LEU A 252 20.22 5.64 -10.48
CA LEU A 252 19.49 4.49 -11.02
C LEU A 252 18.99 4.82 -12.43
N GLN A 253 19.44 4.07 -13.42
CA GLN A 253 19.14 4.29 -14.82
C GLN A 253 17.92 3.46 -15.24
N THR A 254 16.83 4.11 -15.65
CA THR A 254 15.68 3.40 -16.23
C THR A 254 16.02 2.86 -17.62
N ALA A 255 15.25 1.87 -18.07
CA ALA A 255 15.49 1.19 -19.35
C ALA A 255 15.48 2.17 -20.52
N GLU A 256 16.40 1.99 -21.47
CA GLU A 256 16.47 2.81 -22.69
C GLU A 256 15.22 2.63 -23.56
N LEU A 257 14.72 1.39 -23.63
CA LEU A 257 13.58 1.00 -24.45
C LEU A 257 12.39 0.63 -23.59
N ALA A 258 11.21 1.12 -23.98
CA ALA A 258 9.96 0.81 -23.31
C ALA A 258 9.45 -0.57 -23.71
N TRP A 259 9.34 -1.47 -22.73
CA TRP A 259 8.58 -2.71 -22.86
C TRP A 259 7.21 -2.54 -22.21
N PHE A 260 6.16 -2.73 -23.02
CA PHE A 260 4.78 -2.58 -22.61
C PHE A 260 3.88 -3.60 -23.33
N SER A 261 2.66 -3.73 -22.83
CA SER A 261 1.65 -4.67 -23.32
C SER A 261 0.32 -3.94 -23.48
N TRP A 262 -0.72 -4.63 -23.95
CA TRP A 262 -2.09 -4.13 -23.79
C TRP A 262 -2.49 -4.12 -22.32
N ALA A 263 -3.25 -3.11 -21.91
CA ALA A 263 -3.83 -3.07 -20.58
C ALA A 263 -4.91 -4.16 -20.46
N SER A 264 -4.61 -5.26 -19.76
CA SER A 264 -5.47 -6.44 -19.62
C SER A 264 -6.39 -6.42 -18.38
N GLY A 265 -6.15 -5.52 -17.42
CA GLY A 265 -6.84 -5.48 -16.12
C GLY A 265 -7.59 -4.18 -15.78
N ALA A 266 -7.66 -3.20 -16.70
CA ALA A 266 -8.31 -1.93 -16.41
C ALA A 266 -9.84 -2.02 -16.54
N PRO A 267 -10.63 -1.37 -15.67
CA PRO A 267 -12.05 -1.15 -15.95
C PRO A 267 -12.17 -0.37 -17.27
N GLY A 268 -12.70 -1.02 -18.30
CA GLY A 268 -12.91 -0.40 -19.60
C GLY A 268 -12.36 -1.14 -20.82
N ILE A 269 -11.88 -2.39 -20.72
CA ILE A 269 -11.77 -3.21 -21.95
C ILE A 269 -13.20 -3.55 -22.39
N PRO A 270 -13.60 -3.18 -23.62
CA PRO A 270 -14.93 -3.53 -24.10
C PRO A 270 -15.12 -5.05 -24.16
N GLN A 271 -16.30 -5.56 -23.79
CA GLN A 271 -16.59 -7.00 -23.70
C GLN A 271 -16.30 -7.78 -25.00
N GLU A 272 -16.33 -7.09 -26.15
CA GLU A 272 -16.08 -7.66 -27.48
C GLU A 272 -14.59 -7.82 -27.80
N VAL A 273 -13.69 -7.24 -26.99
CA VAL A 273 -12.24 -7.32 -27.16
C VAL A 273 -11.70 -8.48 -26.32
N THR A 274 -10.92 -9.34 -26.97
CA THR A 274 -10.15 -10.40 -26.32
C THR A 274 -8.67 -10.05 -26.37
N ILE A 275 -8.02 -10.08 -25.22
CA ILE A 275 -6.57 -9.90 -25.06
C ILE A 275 -5.95 -11.27 -24.78
N SER A 276 -4.80 -11.57 -25.39
CA SER A 276 -4.06 -12.82 -25.15
C SER A 276 -3.52 -12.91 -23.73
N GLU A 277 -3.17 -14.13 -23.27
CA GLU A 277 -2.66 -14.35 -21.91
C GLU A 277 -1.38 -13.55 -21.60
N ASN A 278 -0.50 -13.39 -22.60
CA ASN A 278 0.71 -12.56 -22.49
C ASN A 278 0.46 -11.06 -22.71
N ALA A 279 -0.79 -10.65 -22.92
CA ALA A 279 -1.23 -9.29 -23.19
C ALA A 279 -0.57 -8.60 -24.41
N MET A 280 -0.03 -9.36 -25.37
CA MET A 280 0.59 -8.79 -26.57
C MET A 280 -0.34 -8.77 -27.78
N SER A 281 -1.36 -9.61 -27.82
CA SER A 281 -2.31 -9.66 -28.94
C SER A 281 -3.69 -9.18 -28.51
N ALA A 282 -4.33 -8.40 -29.37
CA ALA A 282 -5.69 -7.92 -29.20
C ALA A 282 -6.55 -8.32 -30.40
N SER A 283 -7.75 -8.82 -30.14
CA SER A 283 -8.74 -9.17 -31.16
C SER A 283 -10.11 -8.61 -30.81
N CYS A 284 -10.88 -8.17 -31.80
CA CYS A 284 -12.24 -7.69 -31.59
C CYS A 284 -13.21 -8.33 -32.61
N GLU A 285 -14.09 -9.20 -32.13
CA GLU A 285 -15.08 -9.89 -32.98
C GLU A 285 -16.34 -9.04 -33.24
N GLY A 286 -16.58 -8.01 -32.43
CA GLY A 286 -17.72 -7.10 -32.55
C GLY A 286 -17.70 -6.26 -33.83
N TYR A 287 -18.87 -5.83 -34.31
CA TYR A 287 -18.98 -4.99 -35.52
C TYR A 287 -18.56 -3.55 -35.29
N GLU A 288 -18.74 -3.07 -34.07
CA GLU A 288 -18.40 -1.71 -33.65
C GLU A 288 -16.92 -1.61 -33.31
N HIS A 289 -16.37 -0.40 -33.49
CA HIS A 289 -15.00 -0.11 -33.14
C HIS A 289 -14.82 -0.07 -31.63
N ARG A 290 -13.77 -0.75 -31.15
CA ARG A 290 -13.37 -0.78 -29.75
C ARG A 290 -11.93 -0.34 -29.59
N VAL A 291 -11.68 0.63 -28.71
CA VAL A 291 -10.32 1.13 -28.43
C VAL A 291 -9.67 0.31 -27.33
N VAL A 292 -8.42 -0.07 -27.55
CA VAL A 292 -7.53 -0.72 -26.59
C VAL A 292 -6.32 0.18 -26.37
N LEU A 293 -5.93 0.37 -25.11
CA LEU A 293 -4.75 1.13 -24.71
C LEU A 293 -3.66 0.19 -24.20
N SER A 294 -2.41 0.63 -24.32
CA SER A 294 -1.27 0.02 -23.65
C SER A 294 -1.33 0.15 -22.12
N SER A 295 -0.52 -0.66 -21.44
CA SER A 295 -0.30 -0.59 -19.99
C SER A 295 0.56 0.60 -19.55
N VAL A 296 1.36 1.17 -20.45
CA VAL A 296 2.30 2.26 -20.17
C VAL A 296 1.99 3.46 -21.08
N GLY A 297 2.06 4.66 -20.51
CA GLY A 297 1.92 5.93 -21.21
C GLY A 297 3.23 6.70 -21.23
N PHE A 298 3.42 7.51 -22.27
CA PHE A 298 4.63 8.28 -22.53
C PHE A 298 4.33 9.78 -22.46
N SER A 299 5.15 10.52 -21.72
CA SER A 299 5.12 11.98 -21.63
C SER A 299 6.35 12.65 -22.24
N ARG A 300 7.43 11.88 -22.47
CA ARG A 300 8.76 12.33 -22.91
C ARG A 300 9.46 11.20 -23.67
N GLY A 301 10.52 11.57 -24.39
CA GLY A 301 11.37 10.64 -25.14
C GLY A 301 10.85 10.32 -26.53
N VAL A 302 11.63 9.52 -27.26
CA VAL A 302 11.31 9.04 -28.60
C VAL A 302 11.03 7.54 -28.53
N HIS A 303 9.81 7.15 -28.90
CA HIS A 303 9.32 5.78 -28.76
C HIS A 303 8.87 5.24 -30.11
N TYR A 304 9.25 3.99 -30.39
CA TYR A 304 8.83 3.27 -31.59
C TYR A 304 8.29 1.90 -31.20
N TRP A 305 7.15 1.52 -31.78
CA TRP A 305 6.59 0.18 -31.64
C TRP A 305 5.93 -0.24 -32.94
N GLU A 306 5.77 -1.55 -33.09
CA GLU A 306 5.19 -2.15 -34.28
C GLU A 306 3.99 -3.01 -33.92
N LEU A 307 3.06 -3.11 -34.86
CA LEU A 307 1.89 -3.97 -34.76
C LEU A 307 1.77 -4.85 -35.99
N THR A 308 1.87 -6.16 -35.81
CA THR A 308 1.62 -7.13 -36.87
C THR A 308 0.13 -7.41 -36.96
N ILE A 309 -0.41 -7.40 -38.17
CA ILE A 309 -1.81 -7.72 -38.43
C ILE A 309 -1.95 -9.23 -38.64
N ASP A 310 -2.35 -9.94 -37.58
CA ASP A 310 -2.45 -11.40 -37.58
C ASP A 310 -3.67 -11.90 -38.36
N ARG A 311 -4.79 -11.17 -38.29
CA ARG A 311 -6.05 -11.53 -38.95
C ARG A 311 -6.70 -10.29 -39.54
N TYR A 312 -6.98 -10.33 -40.85
CA TYR A 312 -7.63 -9.25 -41.59
C TYR A 312 -8.38 -9.77 -42.83
N HIS A 313 -9.57 -10.31 -42.58
CA HIS A 313 -10.40 -10.94 -43.63
C HIS A 313 -11.62 -10.12 -44.02
N SER A 314 -12.07 -9.21 -43.16
CA SER A 314 -13.18 -8.30 -43.42
C SER A 314 -12.65 -7.02 -44.10
N ASP A 315 -13.43 -6.44 -45.02
CA ASP A 315 -13.17 -5.09 -45.53
C ASP A 315 -13.53 -4.08 -44.43
N THR A 316 -12.63 -3.96 -43.47
CA THR A 316 -12.74 -3.09 -42.30
C THR A 316 -11.51 -2.21 -42.20
N ASP A 317 -11.56 -1.21 -41.34
CA ASP A 317 -10.59 -0.14 -41.23
C ASP A 317 -10.05 -0.01 -39.80
N PRO A 318 -9.14 -0.91 -39.37
CA PRO A 318 -8.48 -0.76 -38.07
C PRO A 318 -7.73 0.56 -37.98
N ALA A 319 -7.65 1.11 -36.78
CA ALA A 319 -6.92 2.36 -36.52
C ALA A 319 -5.79 2.14 -35.52
N PHE A 320 -4.65 2.78 -35.77
CA PHE A 320 -3.42 2.67 -34.98
C PHE A 320 -2.97 4.07 -34.58
N GLY A 321 -2.48 4.24 -33.35
CA GLY A 321 -1.99 5.54 -32.91
C GLY A 321 -1.81 5.66 -31.42
N ILE A 322 -2.19 6.82 -30.89
CA ILE A 322 -2.02 7.18 -29.48
C ILE A 322 -3.31 7.79 -28.94
N ALA A 323 -3.48 7.75 -27.62
CA ALA A 323 -4.64 8.35 -26.95
C ALA A 323 -4.32 8.83 -25.53
N ARG A 324 -5.19 9.69 -25.01
CA ARG A 324 -5.25 9.98 -23.58
C ARG A 324 -5.89 8.81 -22.82
N ALA A 325 -5.64 8.74 -21.52
CA ALA A 325 -6.19 7.70 -20.64
C ALA A 325 -7.74 7.69 -20.64
N ASP A 326 -8.37 8.85 -20.82
CA ASP A 326 -9.81 9.09 -20.80
C ASP A 326 -10.49 9.03 -22.19
N VAL A 327 -9.81 8.49 -23.21
CA VAL A 327 -10.38 8.32 -24.57
C VAL A 327 -11.65 7.46 -24.57
N SER A 328 -12.59 7.79 -25.46
CA SER A 328 -13.81 7.01 -25.66
C SER A 328 -13.48 5.65 -26.27
N ARG A 329 -13.83 4.57 -25.57
CA ARG A 329 -13.47 3.19 -25.97
C ARG A 329 -14.50 2.47 -26.83
N ASP A 330 -15.64 3.09 -27.05
CA ASP A 330 -16.83 2.58 -27.72
C ASP A 330 -16.98 3.09 -29.16
N LYS A 331 -15.94 3.74 -29.70
CA LYS A 331 -15.90 4.29 -31.06
C LYS A 331 -14.51 4.13 -31.67
N MET A 332 -14.36 4.49 -32.94
CA MET A 332 -13.06 4.48 -33.62
C MET A 332 -12.08 5.47 -32.98
N LEU A 333 -10.82 5.04 -32.81
CA LEU A 333 -9.74 5.89 -32.31
C LEU A 333 -9.54 7.12 -33.21
N GLY A 334 -9.51 8.31 -32.61
CA GLY A 334 -9.41 9.59 -33.34
C GLY A 334 -10.77 10.24 -33.66
N LYS A 335 -11.88 9.54 -33.41
CA LYS A 335 -13.22 10.11 -33.60
C LYS A 335 -13.59 11.15 -32.54
N ASP A 336 -12.97 11.09 -31.37
CA ASP A 336 -13.01 12.12 -30.34
C ASP A 336 -11.74 12.97 -30.35
N ASP A 337 -11.68 13.97 -29.46
CA ASP A 337 -10.52 14.86 -29.27
C ASP A 337 -9.42 14.25 -28.38
N LYS A 338 -9.54 12.98 -28.00
CA LYS A 338 -8.63 12.28 -27.09
C LYS A 338 -7.77 11.22 -27.77
N GLY A 339 -8.07 10.85 -29.02
CA GLY A 339 -7.27 9.97 -29.86
C GLY A 339 -6.62 10.68 -31.04
N TRP A 340 -5.44 10.21 -31.43
CA TRP A 340 -4.73 10.58 -32.66
C TRP A 340 -4.35 9.30 -33.37
N SER A 341 -4.83 9.11 -34.60
CA SER A 341 -4.65 7.82 -35.28
C SER A 341 -4.44 7.94 -36.77
N MET A 342 -3.95 6.85 -37.34
CA MET A 342 -4.13 6.50 -38.74
C MET A 342 -5.08 5.31 -38.81
N TYR A 343 -6.19 5.46 -39.54
CA TYR A 343 -7.03 4.32 -39.92
C TYR A 343 -6.70 3.91 -41.36
N ILE A 344 -6.75 2.61 -41.62
CA ILE A 344 -6.19 2.04 -42.84
C ILE A 344 -7.03 0.88 -43.35
N ASP A 345 -7.31 0.88 -44.66
CA ASP A 345 -7.98 -0.21 -45.37
C ASP A 345 -6.97 -1.02 -46.21
N ARG A 346 -7.45 -1.90 -47.10
CA ARG A 346 -6.61 -2.70 -48.01
C ARG A 346 -5.80 -1.89 -49.02
N GLN A 347 -6.20 -0.66 -49.29
CA GLN A 347 -5.68 0.16 -50.37
C GLN A 347 -5.03 1.44 -49.86
N ARG A 348 -5.53 2.03 -48.77
CA ARG A 348 -5.31 3.43 -48.42
C ARG A 348 -5.41 3.69 -46.92
N SER A 349 -4.79 4.77 -46.51
CA SER A 349 -4.79 5.25 -45.13
C SER A 349 -5.18 6.73 -45.03
N TRP A 350 -5.63 7.13 -43.86
CA TRP A 350 -5.96 8.51 -43.50
C TRP A 350 -5.63 8.76 -42.04
N PHE A 351 -5.30 10.01 -41.71
CA PHE A 351 -5.16 10.45 -40.33
C PHE A 351 -6.49 10.90 -39.75
N MET A 352 -6.73 10.62 -38.47
CA MET A 352 -7.95 11.00 -37.76
C MET A 352 -7.67 11.57 -36.37
N HIS A 353 -8.32 12.70 -36.07
CA HIS A 353 -8.36 13.33 -34.75
C HIS A 353 -9.59 14.25 -34.65
N GLY A 354 -10.31 14.25 -33.52
CA GLY A 354 -11.51 15.07 -33.34
C GLY A 354 -12.63 14.77 -34.33
N GLY A 355 -12.65 13.57 -34.93
CA GLY A 355 -13.58 13.20 -36.01
C GLY A 355 -13.26 13.83 -37.37
N GLY A 356 -12.19 14.63 -37.46
CA GLY A 356 -11.65 15.12 -38.73
C GLY A 356 -10.76 14.07 -39.40
N HIS A 357 -10.83 13.99 -40.73
CA HIS A 357 -10.03 13.06 -41.54
C HIS A 357 -9.11 13.86 -42.46
N ALA A 358 -7.83 13.49 -42.53
CA ALA A 358 -6.84 14.21 -43.31
C ALA A 358 -5.86 13.28 -44.03
N GLN A 359 -5.15 13.83 -45.02
CA GLN A 359 -3.98 13.25 -45.68
C GLN A 359 -4.16 11.79 -46.12
N ARG A 360 -5.00 11.60 -47.14
CA ARG A 360 -5.15 10.30 -47.80
C ARG A 360 -3.82 9.87 -48.42
N THR A 361 -3.36 8.67 -48.08
CA THR A 361 -2.16 8.07 -48.66
C THR A 361 -2.50 6.71 -49.30
N GLU A 362 -1.90 6.40 -50.44
CA GLU A 362 -2.04 5.10 -51.09
C GLU A 362 -1.06 4.08 -50.48
N GLY A 363 -1.47 2.81 -50.42
CA GLY A 363 -0.76 1.76 -49.71
C GLY A 363 -1.51 1.38 -48.44
N GLY A 364 -2.27 0.29 -48.51
CA GLY A 364 -3.04 -0.24 -47.39
C GLY A 364 -2.35 -1.41 -46.69
N VAL A 365 -3.13 -2.19 -45.97
CA VAL A 365 -2.65 -3.35 -45.20
C VAL A 365 -3.27 -4.66 -45.65
N GLN A 366 -2.56 -5.75 -45.38
CA GLN A 366 -3.06 -7.12 -45.51
C GLN A 366 -2.66 -7.94 -44.29
N GLN A 367 -3.14 -9.18 -44.22
CA GLN A 367 -2.69 -10.13 -43.21
C GLN A 367 -1.17 -10.31 -43.32
N GLY A 368 -0.46 -10.18 -42.20
CA GLY A 368 1.00 -10.21 -42.12
C GLY A 368 1.69 -8.85 -42.33
N SER A 369 0.97 -7.80 -42.71
CA SER A 369 1.54 -6.44 -42.73
C SER A 369 1.86 -5.95 -41.32
N THR A 370 2.89 -5.12 -41.22
CA THR A 370 3.37 -4.51 -39.99
C THR A 370 3.13 -3.00 -40.01
N VAL A 371 2.46 -2.47 -38.98
CA VAL A 371 2.24 -1.03 -38.80
C VAL A 371 3.19 -0.51 -37.74
N GLY A 372 4.11 0.37 -38.13
CA GLY A 372 5.03 1.05 -37.22
C GLY A 372 4.48 2.40 -36.77
N VAL A 373 4.65 2.73 -35.50
CA VAL A 373 4.26 4.02 -34.92
C VAL A 373 5.47 4.65 -34.25
N LEU A 374 5.85 5.85 -34.72
CA LEU A 374 6.94 6.64 -34.15
C LEU A 374 6.36 7.87 -33.45
N LEU A 375 6.52 7.90 -32.14
CA LEU A 375 6.12 9.01 -31.28
C LEU A 375 7.38 9.71 -30.74
N ASP A 376 7.58 10.94 -31.15
CA ASP A 376 8.67 11.78 -30.65
C ASP A 376 8.07 12.88 -29.77
N LEU A 377 8.28 12.79 -28.46
CA LEU A 377 7.83 13.75 -27.45
C LEU A 377 8.96 14.64 -26.90
N ASP A 378 10.17 14.54 -27.46
CA ASP A 378 11.35 15.22 -26.90
C ASP A 378 11.96 16.19 -27.91
N THR A 379 12.16 15.76 -29.16
CA THR A 379 12.79 16.58 -30.21
C THR A 379 11.78 17.34 -31.04
N THR A 380 10.73 16.67 -31.53
CA THR A 380 9.82 17.26 -32.53
C THR A 380 8.37 17.37 -32.07
N HIS A 381 7.96 16.68 -31.00
CA HIS A 381 6.56 16.61 -30.56
C HIS A 381 5.61 16.13 -31.68
N THR A 382 6.02 15.10 -32.43
CA THR A 382 5.30 14.58 -33.60
C THR A 382 4.93 13.10 -33.52
N LEU A 383 3.92 12.72 -34.31
CA LEU A 383 3.52 11.34 -34.55
C LEU A 383 3.63 10.99 -36.03
N ARG A 384 4.20 9.82 -36.32
CA ARG A 384 4.39 9.30 -37.69
C ARG A 384 4.02 7.82 -37.76
N PHE A 385 3.59 7.41 -38.95
CA PHE A 385 3.14 6.04 -39.21
C PHE A 385 3.89 5.41 -40.38
N PHE A 386 4.08 4.10 -40.29
CA PHE A 386 4.77 3.30 -41.28
C PHE A 386 3.99 2.02 -41.55
N VAL A 387 4.03 1.51 -42.77
CA VAL A 387 3.54 0.18 -43.13
C VAL A 387 4.68 -0.55 -43.82
N ASP A 388 5.04 -1.71 -43.28
CA ASP A 388 6.14 -2.55 -43.78
C ASP A 388 7.44 -1.75 -43.97
N GLY A 389 7.72 -0.85 -43.01
CA GLY A 389 8.87 0.05 -42.99
C GLY A 389 8.77 1.28 -43.91
N GLN A 390 7.70 1.42 -44.70
CA GLN A 390 7.49 2.56 -45.59
C GLN A 390 6.61 3.64 -44.93
N PRO A 391 6.97 4.93 -45.03
CA PRO A 391 6.16 6.02 -44.47
C PRO A 391 4.75 6.06 -45.06
N GLN A 392 3.74 6.12 -44.19
CA GLN A 392 2.35 6.35 -44.58
C GLN A 392 2.05 7.85 -44.52
N GLY A 393 2.50 8.56 -45.55
CA GLY A 393 2.39 10.01 -45.64
C GLY A 393 3.54 10.74 -44.93
N GLY A 394 3.26 11.98 -44.50
CA GLY A 394 4.24 12.85 -43.83
C GLY A 394 4.18 12.75 -42.31
N ILE A 395 4.38 13.89 -41.65
CA ILE A 395 4.10 14.02 -40.22
C ILE A 395 2.59 14.05 -40.02
N ALA A 396 2.06 13.10 -39.24
CA ALA A 396 0.62 12.95 -39.05
C ALA A 396 0.06 14.00 -38.10
N PHE A 397 0.75 14.21 -36.98
CA PHE A 397 0.35 15.17 -35.95
C PHE A 397 1.58 15.86 -35.37
N ARG A 398 1.40 17.10 -34.93
CA ARG A 398 2.41 17.98 -34.32
C ARG A 398 1.88 18.52 -33.00
N ASP A 399 2.76 19.17 -32.24
CA ASP A 399 2.44 19.86 -30.99
C ASP A 399 1.82 18.93 -29.93
N LEU A 400 2.35 17.70 -29.86
CA LEU A 400 1.90 16.67 -28.91
C LEU A 400 2.55 16.87 -27.54
N TYR A 401 1.76 17.33 -26.56
CA TYR A 401 2.20 17.56 -25.19
C TYR A 401 1.37 16.77 -24.17
N GLY A 402 2.00 16.30 -23.09
CA GLY A 402 1.35 15.53 -22.02
C GLY A 402 1.50 14.02 -22.20
N VAL A 403 0.73 13.23 -21.44
CA VAL A 403 0.83 11.77 -21.43
C VAL A 403 -0.02 11.15 -22.55
N PHE A 404 0.57 10.23 -23.31
CA PHE A 404 -0.07 9.49 -24.39
C PHE A 404 0.17 7.99 -24.26
N TYR A 405 -0.86 7.19 -24.49
CA TYR A 405 -0.81 5.74 -24.48
C TYR A 405 -0.89 5.23 -25.91
N PRO A 406 0.01 4.34 -26.37
CA PRO A 406 -0.20 3.53 -27.55
C PRO A 406 -1.61 2.94 -27.56
N ALA A 407 -2.29 3.08 -28.71
CA ALA A 407 -3.69 2.76 -28.83
C ALA A 407 -4.01 2.14 -30.19
N VAL A 408 -4.99 1.23 -30.19
CA VAL A 408 -5.59 0.68 -31.40
C VAL A 408 -7.09 0.70 -31.32
N SER A 409 -7.76 0.78 -32.47
CA SER A 409 -9.17 0.51 -32.60
C SER A 409 -9.40 -0.66 -33.54
N LEU A 410 -10.10 -1.67 -33.04
CA LEU A 410 -10.34 -2.93 -33.76
C LEU A 410 -11.85 -3.20 -33.86
N ASN A 411 -12.23 -3.94 -34.88
CA ASN A 411 -13.58 -4.47 -35.09
C ASN A 411 -13.54 -5.64 -36.09
N ARG A 412 -14.69 -6.30 -36.30
CA ARG A 412 -14.98 -7.27 -37.37
C ARG A 412 -13.94 -8.39 -37.51
N GLY A 413 -13.48 -8.90 -36.37
CA GLY A 413 -12.55 -10.03 -36.28
C GLY A 413 -11.11 -9.67 -36.61
N VAL A 414 -10.71 -8.40 -36.56
CA VAL A 414 -9.29 -8.03 -36.71
C VAL A 414 -8.51 -8.42 -35.46
N THR A 415 -7.35 -9.03 -35.68
CA THR A 415 -6.40 -9.38 -34.63
C THR A 415 -5.05 -8.75 -34.94
N VAL A 416 -4.43 -8.13 -33.94
CA VAL A 416 -3.10 -7.52 -34.03
C VAL A 416 -2.22 -7.97 -32.87
N THR A 417 -0.92 -8.11 -33.14
CA THR A 417 0.10 -8.41 -32.14
C THR A 417 1.06 -7.23 -32.02
N LEU A 418 1.26 -6.76 -30.80
CA LEU A 418 2.13 -5.65 -30.44
C LEU A 418 3.58 -6.14 -30.29
N HIS A 419 4.51 -5.33 -30.77
CA HIS A 419 5.95 -5.52 -30.63
C HIS A 419 6.55 -4.26 -30.00
N THR A 420 7.21 -4.42 -28.85
CA THR A 420 7.78 -3.33 -28.03
C THR A 420 9.26 -3.57 -27.79
N ALA A 421 9.92 -2.67 -27.05
CA ALA A 421 11.36 -2.66 -26.87
C ALA A 421 12.14 -2.62 -28.21
N ILE A 422 11.68 -1.77 -29.14
CA ILE A 422 12.28 -1.60 -30.46
C ILE A 422 12.94 -0.23 -30.54
N ASP A 423 14.21 -0.20 -30.95
CA ASP A 423 14.89 1.04 -31.29
C ASP A 423 14.21 1.73 -32.48
N PRO A 424 13.94 3.04 -32.41
CA PRO A 424 13.53 3.80 -33.58
C PRO A 424 14.53 3.60 -34.73
N PRO A 425 14.12 3.03 -35.87
CA PRO A 425 15.05 2.79 -36.97
C PRO A 425 15.73 4.09 -37.40
N ARG A 426 17.07 4.14 -37.36
CA ARG A 426 17.85 5.38 -37.53
C ARG A 426 17.46 6.20 -38.77
N HIS A 427 17.19 5.52 -39.89
CA HIS A 427 16.78 6.16 -41.14
C HIS A 427 15.44 6.92 -41.04
N LEU A 428 14.59 6.58 -40.07
CA LEU A 428 13.32 7.26 -39.80
C LEU A 428 13.51 8.54 -38.97
N LEU A 429 14.61 8.64 -38.21
CA LEU A 429 15.00 9.84 -37.48
C LEU A 429 15.67 10.88 -38.39
N VAL A 430 16.35 10.44 -39.46
CA VAL A 430 17.15 11.28 -40.38
C VAL A 430 16.31 12.22 -41.26
N LEU A 431 15.00 12.01 -41.38
CA LEU A 431 14.10 12.92 -42.13
C LEU A 431 14.05 14.37 -41.57
N HIS A 432 14.77 14.64 -40.48
CA HIS A 432 14.91 15.97 -39.88
C HIS A 432 16.22 16.68 -40.25
N ASP A 433 17.33 15.97 -40.48
CA ASP A 433 18.63 16.62 -40.76
C ASP A 433 18.67 17.26 -42.14
N GLU A 434 18.01 16.68 -43.14
CA GLU A 434 17.93 17.27 -44.48
C GLU A 434 17.04 18.54 -44.50
N TYR A 435 16.05 18.64 -43.62
CA TYR A 435 15.17 19.82 -43.54
C TYR A 435 15.86 21.02 -42.86
N ILE A 436 16.77 20.79 -41.92
CA ILE A 436 17.58 21.86 -41.32
C ILE A 436 18.67 22.34 -42.30
N SER A 437 19.27 21.45 -43.09
CA SER A 437 20.26 21.87 -44.10
C SER A 437 19.66 22.76 -45.19
N ASP A 438 18.41 22.50 -45.60
CA ASP A 438 17.73 23.31 -46.63
C ASP A 438 17.28 24.69 -46.11
N ILE A 439 16.97 24.82 -44.82
CA ILE A 439 16.61 26.11 -44.20
C ILE A 439 17.86 26.98 -43.92
N VAL A 440 19.01 26.35 -43.69
CA VAL A 440 20.28 27.09 -43.46
C VAL A 440 20.97 27.47 -44.78
N GLN A 441 20.54 26.91 -45.92
CA GLN A 441 21.08 27.21 -47.25
C GLN A 441 20.16 28.06 -48.15
N SER A 442 18.98 28.46 -47.69
CA SER A 442 18.08 29.43 -48.36
C SER A 442 18.06 30.77 -47.64
#